data_AF-A0A839QF40-F1
#
_entry.id   AF-A0A839QF40-F1
#
_cell.length_a   1.000
_cell.length_b   1.000
_cell.length_c   1.000
_cell.angle_alpha   90.00
_cell.angle_beta   90.00
_cell.angle_gamma   90.00
#
_symmetry.space_group_name_H-M   'P 1'
#
loop_
_entity.id
_entity.type
_entity.pdbx_description
1 polymer ?
#
loop_
_entity_poly.entity_id
_entity_poly.type
_entity_poly.pdbx_seq_one_letter_code
_entity_poly.pdbx_strand_id
1 'polypeptide(L)'
;MRVLQFLWRGVLAFDRVGSRIPQLLQMWLIELFFALPLTFFLAKLVDIRGAMGVPGTGGPIPGVFWGALVVSLIAGFFFVRSLVRPRVVQGSWTPMVSVDVGDYTVAAGNRAWTTQYVYLTSHPSYALLLLLTAPIPAVMVLATENHGDSTFYFRVAGIIGLVVLALMALARLLAWYVFRFGRRRLDAQTAQAGLSTRRLTWEIAWKPVVMLMVMVYGIAGIPLAAMFWQQQRAVDALPVVAVADSAHVGEYRRVEGRLATDPVYWAPHGTGRGGNNYAGAGVLVDLSAGGEVLLLAESLSVPDFVGAMNDVRDDRVHTQGKVIDDITDDQIEYYGFDLDDFPAVSDDGRVMVLLSYP
;
A
#
# COMPACT_ATOMS: atom_id res chain seq x y z
N MET A 1 -30.53 14.20 11.71
CA MET A 1 -29.78 13.70 12.89
C MET A 1 -30.34 12.40 13.50
N ARG A 2 -31.66 12.23 13.69
CA ARG A 2 -32.24 10.99 14.29
C ARG A 2 -32.01 9.71 13.48
N VAL A 3 -32.03 9.78 12.14
CA VAL A 3 -31.73 8.63 11.26
C VAL A 3 -30.25 8.25 11.33
N LEU A 4 -29.35 9.23 11.40
CA LEU A 4 -27.92 9.04 11.64
C LEU A 4 -27.67 8.42 13.02
N GLN A 5 -28.34 8.89 14.08
CA GLN A 5 -28.31 8.28 15.42
C GLN A 5 -28.91 6.87 15.47
N PHE A 6 -29.94 6.58 14.66
CA PHE A 6 -30.55 5.25 14.57
C PHE A 6 -29.65 4.27 13.82
N LEU A 7 -29.03 4.70 12.71
CA LEU A 7 -27.95 3.96 12.05
C LEU A 7 -26.75 3.78 12.99
N TRP A 8 -26.39 4.83 13.74
CA TRP A 8 -25.35 4.78 14.76
C TRP A 8 -25.68 3.95 15.99
N ARG A 9 -26.95 3.64 16.29
CA ARG A 9 -27.34 2.79 17.43
C ARG A 9 -27.67 1.36 17.00
N GLY A 10 -28.18 1.18 15.78
CA GLY A 10 -28.65 -0.10 15.24
C GLY A 10 -27.62 -0.86 14.40
N VAL A 11 -26.84 -0.14 13.56
CA VAL A 11 -25.81 -0.73 12.68
C VAL A 11 -24.43 -0.66 13.34
N LEU A 12 -24.16 0.44 14.05
CA LEU A 12 -22.95 0.65 14.84
C LEU A 12 -23.27 0.53 16.33
N ALA A 13 -23.62 -0.64 16.85
CA ALA A 13 -23.64 -0.86 18.31
C ALA A 13 -22.21 -0.73 18.88
N PHE A 14 -21.68 0.49 18.88
CA PHE A 14 -20.30 0.87 19.14
C PHE A 14 -19.94 0.57 20.59
N ASP A 15 -20.90 0.58 21.50
CA ASP A 15 -20.70 0.12 22.88
C ASP A 15 -20.25 -1.35 22.96
N ARG A 16 -20.86 -2.24 22.18
CA ARG A 16 -20.55 -3.68 22.23
C ARG A 16 -19.36 -4.09 21.36
N VAL A 17 -19.12 -3.32 20.30
CA VAL A 17 -18.08 -3.63 19.30
C VAL A 17 -16.81 -2.81 19.55
N GLY A 18 -16.96 -1.51 19.86
CA GLY A 18 -15.87 -0.61 20.22
C GLY A 18 -15.10 -1.07 21.45
N SER A 19 -15.78 -1.68 22.43
CA SER A 19 -15.13 -2.29 23.60
C SER A 19 -14.13 -3.40 23.27
N ARG A 20 -14.23 -4.04 22.08
CA ARG A 20 -13.29 -5.07 21.62
C ARG A 20 -12.18 -4.55 20.73
N ILE A 21 -12.27 -3.32 20.22
CA ILE A 21 -11.23 -2.73 19.35
C ILE A 21 -9.85 -2.77 20.01
N PRO A 22 -9.67 -2.40 21.29
CA PRO A 22 -8.35 -2.45 21.93
C PRO A 22 -7.72 -3.85 21.90
N GLN A 23 -8.52 -4.89 22.12
CA GLN A 23 -8.06 -6.28 22.11
C GLN A 23 -7.73 -6.77 20.69
N LEU A 24 -8.53 -6.41 19.69
CA LEU A 24 -8.23 -6.69 18.28
C LEU A 24 -6.95 -5.99 17.83
N LEU A 25 -6.76 -4.73 18.23
CA LEU A 25 -5.54 -3.97 17.96
C LEU A 25 -4.32 -4.59 18.66
N GLN A 26 -4.47 -5.04 19.91
CA GLN A 26 -3.37 -5.71 20.61
C GLN A 26 -2.93 -7.00 19.90
N MET A 27 -3.89 -7.83 19.46
CA MET A 27 -3.56 -9.03 18.68
C MET A 27 -2.91 -8.66 17.34
N TRP A 28 -3.48 -7.69 16.64
CA TRP A 28 -2.93 -7.18 15.39
C TRP A 28 -1.49 -6.65 15.57
N LEU A 29 -1.19 -5.92 16.65
CA LEU A 29 0.16 -5.42 16.94
C LEU A 29 1.15 -6.56 17.13
N ILE A 30 0.79 -7.63 17.84
CA ILE A 30 1.65 -8.81 17.98
C ILE A 30 1.91 -9.44 16.59
N GLU A 31 0.88 -9.54 15.76
CA GLU A 31 1.00 -10.08 14.40
C GLU A 31 1.83 -9.16 13.50
N LEU A 32 1.70 -7.84 13.64
CA LEU A 32 2.47 -6.83 12.94
C LEU A 32 3.96 -6.91 13.30
N PHE A 33 4.28 -6.98 14.59
CA PHE A 33 5.64 -7.11 15.11
C PHE A 33 6.26 -8.48 14.82
N PHE A 34 5.46 -9.49 14.51
CA PHE A 34 5.97 -10.73 13.95
C PHE A 34 6.23 -10.59 12.44
N ALA A 35 5.21 -10.19 11.68
CA ALA A 35 5.24 -10.23 10.22
C ALA A 35 6.22 -9.23 9.60
N LEU A 36 6.16 -7.94 9.96
CA LEU A 36 6.97 -6.91 9.29
C LEU A 36 8.46 -7.04 9.60
N PRO A 37 8.90 -7.23 10.87
CA PRO A 37 10.32 -7.38 11.15
C PRO A 37 10.91 -8.65 10.52
N LEU A 38 10.16 -9.76 10.48
CA LEU A 38 10.56 -10.96 9.74
C LEU A 38 10.71 -10.68 8.25
N THR A 39 9.74 -9.97 7.67
CA THR A 39 9.72 -9.61 6.26
C THR A 39 10.95 -8.81 5.89
N PHE A 40 11.26 -7.73 6.62
CA PHE A 40 12.41 -6.89 6.33
C PHE A 40 13.75 -7.62 6.54
N PHE A 41 13.84 -8.51 7.54
CA PHE A 41 15.03 -9.34 7.72
C PHE A 41 15.26 -10.29 6.54
N LEU A 42 14.23 -11.04 6.14
CA LEU A 42 14.30 -11.96 5.00
C LEU A 42 14.52 -11.22 3.68
N ALA A 43 13.89 -10.06 3.50
CA ALA A 43 14.12 -9.20 2.35
C ALA A 43 15.56 -8.73 2.29
N LYS A 44 16.15 -8.31 3.43
CA LYS A 44 17.55 -7.90 3.46
C LYS A 44 18.52 -9.03 3.15
N LEU A 45 18.19 -10.27 3.55
CA LEU A 45 18.96 -11.45 3.17
C LEU A 45 18.98 -11.68 1.66
N VAL A 46 17.81 -11.60 1.02
CA VAL A 46 17.69 -11.74 -0.44
C VAL A 46 18.36 -10.56 -1.15
N ASP A 47 18.17 -9.34 -0.64
CA ASP A 47 18.77 -8.11 -1.13
C ASP A 47 20.31 -8.17 -1.17
N ILE A 48 20.94 -8.70 -0.12
CA ILE A 48 22.40 -8.84 -0.07
C ILE A 48 22.91 -9.87 -1.09
N ARG A 49 22.15 -10.96 -1.30
CA ARG A 49 22.54 -12.07 -2.19
C ARG A 49 22.20 -11.82 -3.66
N GLY A 50 21.18 -11.01 -3.92
CA GLY A 50 20.56 -10.88 -5.23
C GLY A 50 19.55 -11.99 -5.50
N ALA A 51 18.57 -11.69 -6.34
CA ALA A 51 17.60 -12.64 -6.88
C ALA A 51 16.91 -12.02 -8.10
N MET A 52 16.17 -12.81 -8.87
CA MET A 52 15.36 -12.34 -10.00
C MET A 52 16.18 -11.55 -11.05
N GLY A 53 17.42 -11.97 -11.30
CA GLY A 53 18.34 -11.30 -12.23
C GLY A 53 19.05 -10.08 -11.65
N VAL A 54 18.65 -9.59 -10.47
CA VAL A 54 19.24 -8.42 -9.83
C VAL A 54 20.47 -8.82 -8.99
N PRO A 55 21.66 -8.23 -9.22
CA PRO A 55 22.86 -8.55 -8.47
C PRO A 55 22.69 -8.18 -6.98
N GLY A 56 23.29 -8.93 -6.06
CA GLY A 56 23.25 -8.61 -4.62
C GLY A 56 23.99 -7.32 -4.27
N THR A 57 23.58 -6.60 -3.21
CA THR A 57 24.38 -5.45 -2.73
C THR A 57 25.74 -5.86 -2.18
N GLY A 58 25.90 -7.14 -1.80
CA GLY A 58 27.04 -7.60 -1.02
C GLY A 58 27.03 -7.04 0.41
N GLY A 59 27.95 -7.53 1.23
CA GLY A 59 28.16 -7.08 2.60
C GLY A 59 27.40 -7.86 3.69
N PRO A 60 27.71 -7.62 4.96
CA PRO A 60 27.04 -8.27 6.10
C PRO A 60 25.64 -7.69 6.35
N ILE A 61 24.79 -8.46 7.03
CA ILE A 61 23.48 -7.99 7.50
C ILE A 61 23.68 -6.92 8.59
N PRO A 62 23.15 -5.70 8.43
CA PRO A 62 23.27 -4.66 9.45
C PRO A 62 22.59 -5.06 10.78
N GLY A 63 23.14 -4.60 11.91
CA GLY A 63 22.66 -4.95 13.25
C GLY A 63 21.17 -4.66 13.50
N VAL A 64 20.62 -3.62 12.87
CA VAL A 64 19.19 -3.26 12.97
C VAL A 64 18.29 -4.41 12.49
N PHE A 65 18.68 -5.13 11.43
CA PHE A 65 17.90 -6.26 10.92
C PHE A 65 17.97 -7.46 11.86
N TRP A 66 19.09 -7.68 12.54
CA TRP A 66 19.17 -8.68 13.62
C TRP A 66 18.26 -8.32 14.78
N GLY A 67 18.23 -7.05 15.18
CA GLY A 67 17.26 -6.55 16.18
C GLY A 67 15.81 -6.78 15.75
N ALA A 68 15.49 -6.50 14.48
CA ALA A 68 14.18 -6.78 13.89
C ALA A 68 13.82 -8.27 13.97
N LEU A 69 14.77 -9.17 13.66
CA LEU A 69 14.57 -10.61 13.80
C LEU A 69 14.24 -11.00 15.25
N VAL A 70 14.96 -10.47 16.24
CA VAL A 70 14.69 -10.75 17.67
C VAL A 70 13.27 -10.35 18.05
N VAL A 71 12.83 -9.14 17.66
CA VAL A 71 11.45 -8.67 17.91
C VAL A 71 10.44 -9.63 17.26
N SER A 72 10.68 -10.02 16.00
CA SER A 72 9.84 -10.98 15.30
C SER A 72 9.79 -12.33 16.00
N LEU A 73 10.91 -12.86 16.50
CA LEU A 73 10.93 -14.15 17.20
C LEU A 73 10.13 -14.11 18.50
N ILE A 74 10.23 -13.02 19.26
CA ILE A 74 9.45 -12.83 20.50
C ILE A 74 7.95 -12.77 20.18
N ALA A 75 7.56 -11.92 19.23
CA ALA A 75 6.16 -11.78 18.82
C ALA A 75 5.61 -13.07 18.18
N GLY A 76 6.41 -13.72 17.34
CA GLY A 76 6.13 -15.00 16.69
C GLY A 76 5.93 -16.12 17.69
N PHE A 77 6.72 -16.17 18.78
CA PHE A 77 6.49 -17.11 19.87
C PHE A 77 5.08 -16.94 20.48
N PHE A 78 4.65 -15.70 20.75
CA PHE A 78 3.31 -15.45 21.27
C PHE A 78 2.22 -15.81 20.27
N PHE A 79 2.41 -15.49 18.98
CA PHE A 79 1.51 -15.89 17.90
C PHE A 79 1.36 -17.42 17.84
N VAL A 80 2.46 -18.17 17.70
CA VAL A 80 2.42 -19.65 17.62
C VAL A 80 1.85 -20.26 18.90
N ARG A 81 2.25 -19.76 20.07
CA ARG A 81 1.70 -20.21 21.36
C ARG A 81 0.20 -20.01 21.43
N SER A 82 -0.32 -18.89 20.91
CA SER A 82 -1.76 -18.59 20.89
C SER A 82 -2.54 -19.57 20.01
N LEU A 83 -1.94 -20.06 18.92
CA LEU A 83 -2.53 -21.06 18.03
C LEU A 83 -2.53 -22.46 18.66
N VAL A 84 -1.42 -22.87 19.27
CA VAL A 84 -1.27 -24.23 19.84
C VAL A 84 -1.97 -24.37 21.19
N ARG A 85 -1.96 -23.33 22.03
CA ARG A 85 -2.57 -23.33 23.37
C ARG A 85 -3.63 -22.23 23.52
N PRO A 86 -4.73 -22.30 22.74
CA PRO A 86 -5.69 -21.21 22.63
C PRO A 86 -6.53 -21.03 23.88
N ARG A 87 -6.58 -19.81 24.42
CA ARG A 87 -7.30 -19.52 25.67
C ARG A 87 -8.62 -18.83 25.37
N VAL A 88 -9.61 -19.06 26.23
CA VAL A 88 -10.73 -18.13 26.35
C VAL A 88 -10.35 -17.12 27.43
N VAL A 89 -10.43 -15.84 27.09
CA VAL A 89 -10.05 -14.75 27.99
C VAL A 89 -11.27 -13.85 28.19
N GLN A 90 -11.50 -13.48 29.46
CA GLN A 90 -12.41 -12.39 29.81
C GLN A 90 -11.59 -11.10 29.81
N GLY A 91 -11.85 -10.25 28.83
CA GLY A 91 -11.30 -8.90 28.72
C GLY A 91 -12.25 -7.90 29.34
N SER A 92 -11.70 -6.80 29.83
CA SER A 92 -12.47 -5.63 30.22
C SER A 92 -11.83 -4.38 29.63
N TRP A 93 -12.65 -3.42 29.23
CA TRP A 93 -12.17 -2.12 28.79
C TRP A 93 -12.94 -1.02 29.53
N THR A 94 -12.21 -0.03 30.01
CA THR A 94 -12.76 1.13 30.72
C THR A 94 -12.42 2.37 29.92
N PRO A 95 -13.41 3.13 29.42
CA PRO A 95 -13.14 4.37 28.69
C PRO A 95 -12.45 5.39 29.58
N MET A 96 -11.46 6.08 29.02
CA MET A 96 -10.85 7.26 29.64
C MET A 96 -11.75 8.46 29.36
N VAL A 97 -12.11 9.19 30.41
CA VAL A 97 -12.86 10.45 30.30
C VAL A 97 -11.94 11.54 30.82
N SER A 98 -11.77 12.59 30.04
CA SER A 98 -11.06 13.79 30.44
C SER A 98 -12.04 14.84 30.94
N VAL A 99 -11.66 15.54 32.00
CA VAL A 99 -12.35 16.75 32.45
C VAL A 99 -11.31 17.82 32.71
N ASP A 100 -11.60 19.05 32.29
CA ASP A 100 -10.74 20.19 32.55
C ASP A 100 -11.08 20.75 33.94
N VAL A 101 -10.06 20.84 34.80
CA VAL A 101 -10.15 21.40 36.16
C VAL A 101 -9.16 22.55 36.26
N GLY A 102 -9.66 23.77 36.07
CA GLY A 102 -8.80 24.95 35.93
C GLY A 102 -7.92 24.83 34.68
N ASP A 103 -6.60 24.98 34.84
CA ASP A 103 -5.62 24.92 33.74
C ASP A 103 -5.14 23.49 33.42
N TYR A 104 -5.71 22.46 34.05
CA TYR A 104 -5.28 21.06 33.90
C TYR A 104 -6.38 20.17 33.33
N THR A 105 -6.05 19.39 32.31
CA THR A 105 -6.90 18.29 31.84
C THR A 105 -6.59 17.02 32.62
N VAL A 106 -7.53 16.57 33.44
CA VAL A 106 -7.41 15.32 34.21
C VAL A 106 -8.16 14.22 33.46
N ALA A 107 -7.43 13.19 33.02
CA ALA A 107 -8.01 12.00 32.40
C ALA A 107 -8.08 10.84 33.40
N ALA A 108 -9.27 10.31 33.63
CA ALA A 108 -9.49 9.15 34.50
C ALA A 108 -10.43 8.13 33.85
N GLY A 109 -10.23 6.85 34.17
CA GLY A 109 -11.08 5.78 33.66
C GLY A 109 -12.47 5.80 34.33
N ASN A 110 -13.53 5.91 33.54
CA ASN A 110 -14.90 5.84 34.06
C ASN A 110 -15.34 4.38 34.25
N ARG A 111 -15.18 3.87 35.48
CA ARG A 111 -15.53 2.48 35.84
C ARG A 111 -17.01 2.15 35.67
N ALA A 112 -17.90 3.14 35.69
CA ALA A 112 -19.33 2.91 35.46
C ALA A 112 -19.60 2.48 34.00
N TRP A 113 -18.68 2.76 33.08
CA TRP A 113 -18.78 2.42 31.66
C TRP A 113 -17.84 1.26 31.28
N THR A 114 -17.28 0.53 32.26
CA THR A 114 -16.44 -0.63 32.00
C THR A 114 -17.25 -1.71 31.29
N THR A 115 -16.79 -2.13 30.12
CA THR A 115 -17.40 -3.21 29.35
C THR A 115 -16.60 -4.48 29.49
N GLN A 116 -17.28 -5.57 29.84
CA GLN A 116 -16.70 -6.92 29.93
C GLN A 116 -17.00 -7.69 28.64
N TYR A 117 -16.02 -8.42 28.10
CA TYR A 117 -16.19 -9.21 26.90
C TYR A 117 -15.37 -10.49 26.93
N VAL A 118 -15.90 -11.54 26.32
CA VAL A 118 -15.21 -12.83 26.16
C VAL A 118 -14.66 -12.91 24.75
N TYR A 119 -13.42 -13.35 24.60
CA TYR A 119 -12.83 -13.65 23.30
C TYR A 119 -11.96 -14.91 23.36
N LEU A 120 -11.84 -15.57 22.21
CA LEU A 120 -10.90 -16.67 22.02
C LEU A 120 -9.61 -16.10 21.44
N THR A 121 -8.43 -16.66 21.75
CA THR A 121 -7.15 -16.13 21.22
C THR A 121 -6.78 -16.64 19.82
N SER A 122 -7.42 -17.69 19.30
CA SER A 122 -7.01 -18.38 18.07
C SER A 122 -8.10 -18.49 17.00
N HIS A 123 -9.17 -17.72 17.14
CA HIS A 123 -10.32 -17.85 16.27
C HIS A 123 -9.94 -17.54 14.80
N PRO A 124 -10.43 -18.30 13.81
CA PRO A 124 -10.04 -18.14 12.41
C PRO A 124 -10.37 -16.77 11.83
N SER A 125 -11.41 -16.08 12.35
CA SER A 125 -11.75 -14.71 11.90
C SER A 125 -10.59 -13.72 12.08
N TYR A 126 -9.68 -13.93 13.03
CA TYR A 126 -8.53 -13.04 13.21
C TYR A 126 -7.52 -13.12 12.06
N ALA A 127 -7.63 -14.12 11.17
CA ALA A 127 -6.91 -14.08 9.89
C ALA A 127 -7.20 -12.79 9.11
N LEU A 128 -8.41 -12.23 9.25
CA LEU A 128 -8.75 -10.96 8.64
C LEU A 128 -7.95 -9.79 9.21
N LEU A 129 -7.46 -9.85 10.46
CA LEU A 129 -6.62 -8.78 11.01
C LEU A 129 -5.32 -8.60 10.20
N LEU A 130 -4.86 -9.64 9.51
CA LEU A 130 -3.72 -9.55 8.60
C LEU A 130 -3.99 -8.63 7.41
N LEU A 131 -5.26 -8.42 7.04
CA LEU A 131 -5.63 -7.44 6.02
C LEU A 131 -5.35 -6.01 6.49
N LEU A 132 -5.29 -5.72 7.78
CA LEU A 132 -4.84 -4.39 8.23
C LEU A 132 -3.35 -4.15 7.93
N THR A 133 -2.55 -5.21 7.87
CA THR A 133 -1.12 -5.14 7.55
C THR A 133 -0.86 -5.29 6.06
N ALA A 134 -1.67 -6.07 5.34
CA ALA A 134 -1.47 -6.43 3.93
C ALA A 134 -1.26 -5.24 2.95
N PRO A 135 -1.89 -4.07 3.13
CA PRO A 135 -1.63 -2.91 2.29
C PRO A 135 -0.16 -2.48 2.26
N ILE A 136 0.58 -2.63 3.37
CA ILE A 136 1.99 -2.23 3.45
C ILE A 136 2.85 -2.98 2.42
N PRO A 137 2.95 -4.33 2.46
CA PRO A 137 3.71 -5.06 1.46
C PRO A 137 3.07 -5.03 0.07
N ALA A 138 1.75 -4.92 -0.04
CA ALA A 138 1.09 -4.80 -1.34
C ALA A 138 1.52 -3.52 -2.08
N VAL A 139 1.49 -2.37 -1.41
CA VAL A 139 1.97 -1.10 -1.97
C VAL A 139 3.45 -1.16 -2.30
N MET A 140 4.27 -1.84 -1.49
CA MET A 140 5.70 -2.02 -1.81
C MET A 140 5.93 -2.78 -3.13
N VAL A 141 5.09 -3.76 -3.47
CA VAL A 141 5.18 -4.45 -4.77
C VAL A 141 4.66 -3.53 -5.88
N LEU A 142 3.45 -3.00 -5.72
CA LEU A 142 2.78 -2.21 -6.77
C LEU A 142 3.56 -0.93 -7.11
N ALA A 143 4.05 -0.22 -6.09
CA ALA A 143 4.82 1.00 -6.27
C ALA A 143 6.25 0.74 -6.78
N THR A 144 6.68 -0.51 -6.98
CA THR A 144 8.00 -0.83 -7.52
C THR A 144 7.93 -1.63 -8.82
N GLU A 145 6.74 -1.86 -9.38
CA GLU A 145 6.57 -2.67 -10.58
C GLU A 145 7.29 -2.07 -11.79
N ASN A 146 7.11 -0.76 -12.02
CA ASN A 146 7.74 -0.03 -13.12
C ASN A 146 9.07 0.63 -12.73
N HIS A 147 9.52 0.47 -11.48
CA HIS A 147 10.82 0.99 -11.07
C HIS A 147 11.94 0.03 -11.49
N GLY A 148 13.11 0.59 -11.81
CA GLY A 148 14.34 -0.18 -11.97
C GLY A 148 14.78 -0.90 -10.68
N ASP A 149 15.88 -1.62 -10.78
CA ASP A 149 16.42 -2.49 -9.74
C ASP A 149 16.96 -1.73 -8.51
N SER A 150 17.01 -0.40 -8.54
CA SER A 150 17.27 0.42 -7.34
C SER A 150 16.24 0.19 -6.23
N THR A 151 15.01 -0.15 -6.60
CA THR A 151 13.90 -0.42 -5.67
C THR A 151 13.76 -1.90 -5.30
N PHE A 152 14.71 -2.75 -5.76
CA PHE A 152 14.65 -4.20 -5.60
C PHE A 152 14.38 -4.66 -4.16
N TYR A 153 15.02 -4.02 -3.18
CA TYR A 153 14.80 -4.32 -1.76
C TYR A 153 13.31 -4.20 -1.38
N PHE A 154 12.64 -3.12 -1.80
CA PHE A 154 11.23 -2.89 -1.49
C PHE A 154 10.33 -3.88 -2.23
N ARG A 155 10.61 -4.16 -3.50
CA ARG A 155 9.87 -5.18 -4.27
C ARG A 155 9.92 -6.54 -3.56
N VAL A 156 11.12 -6.98 -3.19
CA VAL A 156 11.35 -8.23 -2.48
C VAL A 156 10.69 -8.22 -1.10
N ALA A 157 10.80 -7.12 -0.34
CA ALA A 157 10.12 -6.97 0.94
C ALA A 157 8.60 -7.07 0.80
N GLY A 158 8.03 -6.47 -0.24
CA GLY A 158 6.61 -6.59 -0.56
C GLY A 158 6.20 -8.04 -0.83
N ILE A 159 6.92 -8.74 -1.71
CA ILE A 159 6.65 -10.15 -2.04
C ILE A 159 6.74 -11.04 -0.79
N ILE A 160 7.84 -10.94 -0.04
CA ILE A 160 8.05 -11.71 1.17
C ILE A 160 6.98 -11.40 2.21
N GLY A 161 6.60 -10.12 2.36
CA GLY A 161 5.57 -9.71 3.30
C GLY A 161 4.22 -10.33 2.99
N LEU A 162 3.81 -10.34 1.72
CA LEU A 162 2.59 -11.02 1.28
C LEU A 162 2.65 -12.53 1.56
N VAL A 163 3.80 -13.17 1.29
CA VAL A 163 4.00 -14.59 1.58
C VAL A 163 3.93 -14.88 3.08
N VAL A 164 4.59 -14.09 3.93
CA VAL A 164 4.56 -14.24 5.39
C VAL A 164 3.13 -14.11 5.92
N LEU A 165 2.39 -13.09 5.47
CA LEU A 165 0.99 -12.90 5.86
C LEU A 165 0.11 -14.06 5.39
N ALA A 166 0.29 -14.56 4.16
CA ALA A 166 -0.43 -15.71 3.64
C ALA A 166 -0.15 -16.98 4.47
N LEU A 167 1.12 -17.22 4.84
CA LEU A 167 1.50 -18.35 5.69
C LEU A 167 0.93 -18.23 7.10
N MET A 168 0.86 -17.02 7.68
CA MET A 168 0.21 -16.79 8.97
C MET A 168 -1.29 -17.06 8.93
N ALA A 169 -1.97 -16.60 7.87
CA ALA A 169 -3.37 -16.89 7.65
C ALA A 169 -3.60 -18.41 7.53
N LEU A 170 -2.78 -19.08 6.72
CA LEU A 170 -2.83 -20.53 6.54
C LEU A 170 -2.58 -21.28 7.86
N ALA A 171 -1.55 -20.91 8.62
CA ALA A 171 -1.25 -21.52 9.92
C ALA A 171 -2.43 -21.44 10.88
N ARG A 172 -3.14 -20.29 10.90
CA ARG A 172 -4.34 -20.11 11.72
C ARG A 172 -5.51 -20.98 11.25
N LEU A 173 -5.73 -21.08 9.94
CA LEU A 173 -6.77 -21.96 9.37
C LEU A 173 -6.48 -23.43 9.67
N LEU A 174 -5.23 -23.87 9.49
CA LEU A 174 -4.79 -25.23 9.79
C LEU A 174 -4.92 -25.55 11.29
N ALA A 175 -4.49 -24.64 12.18
CA ALA A 175 -4.64 -24.79 13.62
C ALA A 175 -6.11 -25.01 14.03
N TRP A 176 -7.03 -24.29 13.39
CA TRP A 176 -8.46 -24.36 13.71
C TRP A 176 -9.19 -25.55 13.08
N TYR A 177 -9.05 -25.74 11.77
CA TYR A 177 -9.86 -26.69 11.02
C TYR A 177 -9.25 -28.09 10.97
N VAL A 178 -7.93 -28.19 10.86
CA VAL A 178 -7.21 -29.47 10.75
C VAL A 178 -6.84 -29.98 12.12
N PHE A 179 -6.06 -29.21 12.88
CA PHE A 179 -5.58 -29.64 14.21
C PHE A 179 -6.62 -29.47 15.32
N ARG A 180 -7.68 -28.68 15.06
CA ARG A 180 -8.81 -28.43 15.98
C ARG A 180 -8.37 -27.87 17.33
N PHE A 181 -7.25 -27.15 17.36
CA PHE A 181 -6.78 -26.45 18.55
C PHE A 181 -7.84 -25.43 18.99
N GLY A 182 -8.33 -25.55 20.23
CA GLY A 182 -9.29 -24.60 20.83
C GLY A 182 -10.77 -24.87 20.57
N ARG A 183 -11.11 -25.71 19.59
CA ARG A 183 -12.52 -26.04 19.26
C ARG A 183 -13.27 -26.64 20.47
N ARG A 184 -12.63 -27.57 21.18
CA ARG A 184 -13.18 -28.20 22.40
C ARG A 184 -13.50 -27.20 23.54
N ARG A 185 -12.74 -26.10 23.64
CA ARG A 185 -12.97 -25.06 24.66
C ARG A 185 -14.18 -24.19 24.32
N LEU A 186 -14.40 -23.96 23.02
CA LEU A 186 -15.54 -23.22 22.52
C LEU A 186 -16.82 -24.05 22.72
N ASP A 187 -16.77 -25.35 22.42
CA ASP A 187 -17.88 -26.29 22.65
C ASP A 187 -18.36 -26.28 24.12
N ALA A 188 -17.41 -26.31 25.07
CA ALA A 188 -17.70 -26.25 26.51
C ALA A 188 -18.37 -24.95 26.95
N GLN A 189 -18.00 -23.79 26.35
CA GLN A 189 -18.68 -22.53 26.64
C GLN A 189 -20.06 -22.42 26.00
N THR A 190 -20.26 -22.96 24.80
CA THR A 190 -21.59 -23.02 24.20
C THR A 190 -22.57 -23.80 25.05
N ALA A 191 -22.14 -24.92 25.62
CA ALA A 191 -22.95 -25.71 26.54
C ALA A 191 -23.38 -24.92 27.78
N GLN A 192 -22.52 -24.04 28.29
CA GLN A 192 -22.83 -23.18 29.44
C GLN A 192 -23.75 -21.99 29.08
N ALA A 193 -23.63 -21.43 27.87
CA ALA A 193 -24.36 -20.23 27.47
C ALA A 193 -25.76 -20.52 26.88
N GLY A 194 -26.11 -21.79 26.60
CA GLY A 194 -27.40 -22.16 26.01
C GLY A 194 -27.64 -21.60 24.60
N LEU A 195 -26.58 -21.13 23.92
CA LEU A 195 -26.64 -20.55 22.58
C LEU A 195 -26.10 -21.54 21.55
N SER A 196 -26.57 -21.44 20.31
CA SER A 196 -25.97 -22.20 19.19
C SER A 196 -24.54 -21.73 18.92
N THR A 197 -23.64 -22.68 18.63
CA THR A 197 -22.21 -22.41 18.35
C THR A 197 -22.06 -21.37 17.27
N ARG A 198 -22.83 -21.48 16.18
CA ARG A 198 -22.81 -20.52 15.07
C ARG A 198 -23.10 -19.08 15.51
N ARG A 199 -24.12 -18.87 16.35
CA ARG A 199 -24.51 -17.54 16.81
C ARG A 199 -23.47 -16.97 17.79
N LEU A 200 -22.95 -17.80 18.68
CA LEU A 200 -21.91 -17.41 19.62
C LEU A 200 -20.62 -17.00 18.89
N THR A 201 -20.17 -17.82 17.95
CA THR A 201 -18.98 -17.55 17.13
C THR A 201 -19.13 -16.29 16.30
N TRP A 202 -20.32 -16.04 15.75
CA TRP A 202 -20.62 -14.83 14.99
C TRP A 202 -20.51 -13.57 15.85
N GLU A 203 -21.22 -13.52 16.98
CA GLU A 203 -21.26 -12.33 17.85
C GLU A 203 -19.93 -12.07 18.57
N ILE A 204 -19.20 -13.14 18.95
CA ILE A 204 -17.93 -13.01 19.69
C ILE A 204 -16.75 -12.69 18.77
N ALA A 205 -16.66 -13.32 17.60
CA ALA A 205 -15.42 -13.31 16.85
C ALA A 205 -15.54 -12.71 15.45
N TRP A 206 -16.59 -13.00 14.70
CA TRP A 206 -16.71 -12.50 13.31
C TRP A 206 -17.17 -11.05 13.26
N LYS A 207 -18.29 -10.73 13.90
CA LYS A 207 -18.92 -9.41 13.82
C LYS A 207 -17.97 -8.26 14.22
N PRO A 208 -17.22 -8.34 15.35
CA PRO A 208 -16.30 -7.27 15.71
C PRO A 208 -15.15 -7.09 14.70
N VAL A 209 -14.63 -8.20 14.15
CA VAL A 209 -13.51 -8.17 13.20
C VAL A 209 -13.95 -7.61 11.85
N VAL A 210 -15.10 -8.05 11.33
CA VAL A 210 -15.65 -7.54 10.07
C VAL A 210 -15.98 -6.06 10.19
N MET A 211 -16.59 -5.64 11.29
CA MET A 211 -16.87 -4.22 11.52
C MET A 211 -15.61 -3.38 11.61
N LEU A 212 -14.57 -3.85 12.32
CA LEU A 212 -13.27 -3.19 12.35
C LEU A 212 -12.69 -3.05 10.93
N MET A 213 -12.79 -4.12 10.12
CA MET A 213 -12.29 -4.12 8.75
C MET A 213 -13.00 -3.08 7.88
N VAL A 214 -14.33 -3.12 7.86
CA VAL A 214 -15.15 -2.17 7.10
C VAL A 214 -14.91 -0.74 7.56
N MET A 215 -14.74 -0.52 8.86
CA MET A 215 -14.48 0.81 9.41
C MET A 215 -13.10 1.33 8.99
N VAL A 216 -12.03 0.55 9.15
CA VAL A 216 -10.67 0.98 8.80
C VAL A 216 -10.55 1.23 7.30
N TYR A 217 -11.02 0.29 6.48
CA TYR A 217 -10.98 0.46 5.02
C TYR A 217 -11.95 1.52 4.52
N GLY A 218 -13.10 1.72 5.16
CA GLY A 218 -14.02 2.79 4.82
C GLY A 218 -13.43 4.16 5.12
N ILE A 219 -12.83 4.35 6.31
CA ILE A 219 -12.23 5.62 6.73
C ILE A 219 -11.02 5.98 5.86
N ALA A 220 -10.17 5.01 5.50
CA ALA A 220 -9.00 5.26 4.67
C ALA A 220 -9.33 5.27 3.16
N GLY A 221 -10.09 4.29 2.70
CA GLY A 221 -10.34 4.05 1.28
C GLY A 221 -11.30 5.03 0.64
N ILE A 222 -12.35 5.49 1.34
CA ILE A 222 -13.32 6.43 0.75
C ILE A 222 -12.67 7.78 0.42
N PRO A 223 -11.92 8.45 1.32
CA PRO A 223 -11.22 9.69 0.99
C PRO A 223 -10.18 9.51 -0.11
N LEU A 224 -9.38 8.44 -0.07
CA LEU A 224 -8.38 8.16 -1.09
C LEU A 224 -9.02 7.95 -2.48
N ALA A 225 -10.11 7.18 -2.55
CA ALA A 225 -10.84 6.98 -3.80
C ALA A 225 -11.45 8.30 -4.32
N ALA A 226 -11.98 9.14 -3.43
CA ALA A 226 -12.51 10.44 -3.80
C ALA A 226 -11.42 11.39 -4.33
N MET A 227 -10.25 11.41 -3.68
CA MET A 227 -9.08 12.20 -4.14
C MET A 227 -8.63 11.72 -5.53
N PHE A 228 -8.45 10.41 -5.70
CA PHE A 228 -8.04 9.82 -6.98
C PHE A 228 -9.05 10.11 -8.10
N TRP A 229 -10.35 10.00 -7.81
CA TRP A 229 -11.42 10.34 -8.75
C TRP A 229 -11.43 11.82 -9.15
N GLN A 230 -11.18 12.73 -8.19
CA GLN A 230 -11.08 14.16 -8.47
C GLN A 230 -9.87 14.48 -9.35
N GLN A 231 -8.74 13.85 -9.07
CA GLN A 231 -7.50 13.98 -9.82
C GLN A 231 -7.68 13.50 -11.27
N GLN A 232 -8.27 12.33 -11.47
CA GLN A 232 -8.55 11.80 -12.80
C GLN A 232 -9.49 12.72 -13.61
N ARG A 233 -10.53 13.27 -12.98
CA ARG A 233 -11.41 14.27 -13.62
C ARG A 233 -10.70 15.57 -13.96
N ALA A 234 -9.77 16.01 -13.11
CA ALA A 234 -8.98 17.21 -13.36
C ALA A 234 -8.06 17.00 -14.58
N VAL A 235 -7.41 15.83 -14.66
CA VAL A 235 -6.60 15.43 -15.83
C VAL A 235 -7.47 15.33 -17.08
N ASP A 236 -8.62 14.67 -17.02
CA ASP A 236 -9.54 14.53 -18.16
C ASP A 236 -10.03 15.87 -18.71
N ALA A 237 -10.15 16.89 -17.85
CA ALA A 237 -10.57 18.23 -18.22
C ALA A 237 -9.46 19.09 -18.84
N LEU A 238 -8.19 18.65 -18.79
CA LEU A 238 -7.10 19.35 -19.45
C LEU A 238 -7.28 19.29 -20.98
N PRO A 239 -6.94 20.35 -21.71
CA PRO A 239 -6.94 20.31 -23.16
C PRO A 239 -5.84 19.37 -23.67
N VAL A 240 -6.10 18.74 -24.82
CA VAL A 240 -5.12 17.91 -25.53
C VAL A 240 -4.09 18.82 -26.19
N VAL A 241 -2.83 18.44 -26.09
CA VAL A 241 -1.69 19.20 -26.58
C VAL A 241 -1.74 19.35 -28.10
N ALA A 242 -1.40 20.54 -28.58
CA ALA A 242 -1.15 20.84 -29.98
C ALA A 242 0.19 21.58 -30.13
N VAL A 243 0.77 21.62 -31.33
CA VAL A 243 2.04 22.33 -31.59
C VAL A 243 1.97 23.82 -31.19
N ALA A 244 0.80 24.45 -31.34
CA ALA A 244 0.54 25.83 -30.91
C ALA A 244 0.68 26.04 -29.38
N ASP A 245 0.65 24.98 -28.58
CA ASP A 245 0.88 25.07 -27.13
C ASP A 245 2.32 25.40 -26.76
N SER A 246 3.26 25.42 -27.71
CA SER A 246 4.59 26.04 -27.52
C SER A 246 4.53 27.47 -26.98
N ALA A 247 3.42 28.20 -27.20
CA ALA A 247 3.17 29.53 -26.61
C ALA A 247 2.61 29.50 -25.17
N HIS A 248 2.22 28.34 -24.66
CA HIS A 248 1.58 28.12 -23.34
C HIS A 248 2.52 27.37 -22.38
N VAL A 249 3.78 27.82 -22.32
CA VAL A 249 4.82 27.22 -21.49
C VAL A 249 4.39 27.19 -20.03
N GLY A 250 4.57 26.02 -19.40
CA GLY A 250 4.26 25.78 -18.00
C GLY A 250 2.83 25.34 -17.71
N GLU A 251 1.93 25.35 -18.71
CA GLU A 251 0.60 24.78 -18.58
C GLU A 251 0.62 23.25 -18.69
N TYR A 252 -0.35 22.61 -18.04
CA TYR A 252 -0.56 21.17 -18.14
C TYR A 252 -1.48 20.84 -19.31
N ARG A 253 -1.10 19.83 -20.08
CA ARG A 253 -1.83 19.34 -21.26
C ARG A 253 -1.91 17.82 -21.22
N ARG A 254 -2.99 17.29 -21.81
CA ARG A 254 -3.07 15.86 -22.14
C ARG A 254 -2.29 15.58 -23.41
N VAL A 255 -1.64 14.43 -23.47
CA VAL A 255 -0.93 13.94 -24.64
C VAL A 255 -1.67 12.75 -25.19
N GLU A 256 -2.18 12.89 -26.42
CA GLU A 256 -2.87 11.82 -27.14
C GLU A 256 -2.38 11.75 -28.59
N GLY A 257 -1.85 10.59 -28.96
CA GLY A 257 -1.29 10.43 -30.30
C GLY A 257 -0.75 9.03 -30.54
N ARG A 258 -0.19 8.83 -31.73
CA ARG A 258 0.43 7.56 -32.12
C ARG A 258 1.93 7.63 -31.83
N LEU A 259 2.52 6.55 -31.32
CA LEU A 259 3.97 6.46 -31.21
C LEU A 259 4.62 6.62 -32.59
N ALA A 260 5.51 7.61 -32.72
CA ALA A 260 6.27 7.87 -33.93
C ALA A 260 7.64 7.18 -33.89
N THR A 261 8.21 7.01 -32.69
CA THR A 261 9.48 6.32 -32.46
C THR A 261 9.36 5.31 -31.33
N ASP A 262 10.34 4.40 -31.24
CA ASP A 262 10.58 3.66 -30.01
C ASP A 262 11.01 4.62 -28.89
N PRO A 263 10.74 4.29 -27.62
CA PRO A 263 11.21 5.10 -26.51
C PRO A 263 12.74 5.11 -26.39
N VAL A 264 13.29 6.29 -26.17
CA VAL A 264 14.71 6.51 -25.84
C VAL A 264 14.84 6.56 -24.33
N TYR A 265 15.79 5.80 -23.78
CA TYR A 265 16.10 5.81 -22.36
C TYR A 265 17.53 6.31 -22.18
N TRP A 266 17.65 7.54 -21.66
CA TRP A 266 18.95 8.10 -21.32
C TRP A 266 19.39 7.54 -19.97
N ALA A 267 20.38 6.66 -20.04
CA ALA A 267 21.16 6.24 -18.91
C ALA A 267 22.52 6.96 -18.96
N PRO A 268 22.61 8.23 -18.55
CA PRO A 268 23.91 8.86 -18.37
C PRO A 268 24.50 8.17 -17.15
N HIS A 269 25.42 7.23 -17.31
CA HIS A 269 26.15 6.65 -16.18
C HIS A 269 25.27 6.01 -15.08
N GLY A 270 24.22 5.27 -15.44
CA GLY A 270 23.34 4.57 -14.48
C GLY A 270 24.11 3.60 -13.57
N THR A 271 24.70 4.12 -12.49
CA THR A 271 25.44 3.38 -11.44
C THR A 271 24.50 2.58 -10.54
N GLY A 272 23.19 2.69 -10.78
CA GLY A 272 22.20 1.97 -10.03
C GLY A 272 22.33 0.47 -10.26
N ARG A 273 22.20 -0.27 -9.15
CA ARG A 273 22.13 -1.73 -9.12
C ARG A 273 21.26 -2.25 -10.26
N GLY A 274 21.76 -3.21 -11.04
CA GLY A 274 21.02 -3.85 -12.14
C GLY A 274 21.05 -3.13 -13.49
N GLY A 275 21.61 -1.91 -13.57
CA GLY A 275 21.83 -1.21 -14.85
C GLY A 275 20.57 -0.66 -15.54
N ASN A 276 19.41 -0.78 -14.91
CA ASN A 276 18.10 -0.32 -15.40
C ASN A 276 17.56 0.88 -14.59
N ASN A 277 18.44 1.63 -13.95
CA ASN A 277 18.07 2.89 -13.29
C ASN A 277 18.39 4.03 -14.26
N TYR A 278 17.36 4.44 -14.98
CA TYR A 278 17.42 5.50 -15.98
C TYR A 278 17.34 6.87 -15.30
N ALA A 279 18.08 7.83 -15.83
CA ALA A 279 18.05 9.19 -15.32
C ALA A 279 17.05 10.06 -16.09
N GLY A 280 16.80 9.72 -17.36
CA GLY A 280 15.76 10.32 -18.19
C GLY A 280 15.20 9.32 -19.21
N ALA A 281 14.01 9.59 -19.73
CA ALA A 281 13.43 8.86 -20.85
C ALA A 281 12.62 9.80 -21.74
N GLY A 282 12.41 9.43 -22.99
CA GLY A 282 11.61 10.22 -23.92
C GLY A 282 11.08 9.41 -25.08
N VAL A 283 10.00 9.90 -25.70
CA VAL A 283 9.43 9.30 -26.91
C VAL A 283 8.77 10.36 -27.77
N LEU A 284 8.87 10.18 -29.09
CA LEU A 284 8.18 11.03 -30.05
C LEU A 284 6.79 10.45 -30.35
N VAL A 285 5.78 11.32 -30.34
CA VAL A 285 4.39 10.95 -30.58
C VAL A 285 3.79 11.86 -31.65
N ASP A 286 3.18 11.26 -32.67
CA ASP A 286 2.42 11.96 -33.71
C ASP A 286 1.06 12.39 -33.16
N LEU A 287 0.80 13.70 -33.19
CA LEU A 287 -0.44 14.26 -32.70
C LEU A 287 -1.56 14.08 -33.72
N SER A 288 -2.74 13.69 -33.22
CA SER A 288 -3.93 13.55 -34.08
C SER A 288 -4.41 14.87 -34.72
N ALA A 289 -4.02 16.00 -34.14
CA ALA A 289 -4.32 17.35 -34.64
C ALA A 289 -3.29 17.88 -35.66
N GLY A 290 -2.24 17.09 -35.97
CA GLY A 290 -1.10 17.50 -36.80
C GLY A 290 0.13 17.90 -35.97
N GLY A 291 1.32 17.64 -36.52
CA GLY A 291 2.61 17.83 -35.86
C GLY A 291 2.94 16.78 -34.80
N GLU A 292 3.98 17.06 -34.03
CA GLU A 292 4.59 16.09 -33.10
C GLU A 292 4.62 16.63 -31.67
N VAL A 293 4.60 15.71 -30.70
CA VAL A 293 4.99 16.00 -29.32
C VAL A 293 6.17 15.13 -28.93
N LEU A 294 7.19 15.76 -28.37
CA LEU A 294 8.26 15.07 -27.69
C LEU A 294 7.91 14.98 -26.21
N LEU A 295 7.54 13.79 -25.77
CA LEU A 295 7.22 13.48 -24.38
C LEU A 295 8.50 13.07 -23.65
N LEU A 296 8.87 13.81 -22.61
CA LEU A 296 10.10 13.62 -21.84
C LEU A 296 9.76 13.26 -20.39
N ALA A 297 10.56 12.42 -19.76
CA ALA A 297 10.41 11.99 -18.37
C ALA A 297 11.73 12.15 -17.64
N GLU A 298 11.74 12.97 -16.59
CA GLU A 298 12.85 13.10 -15.64
C GLU A 298 12.92 11.86 -14.73
N SER A 299 14.01 11.72 -13.96
CA SER A 299 14.32 10.51 -13.18
C SER A 299 13.15 9.94 -12.36
N LEU A 300 12.43 10.79 -11.60
CA LEU A 300 11.31 10.34 -10.76
C LEU A 300 10.09 9.89 -11.57
N SER A 301 9.95 10.37 -12.81
CA SER A 301 8.84 10.07 -13.71
C SER A 301 9.14 8.95 -14.71
N VAL A 302 10.39 8.46 -14.80
CA VAL A 302 10.72 7.34 -15.70
C VAL A 302 9.92 6.07 -15.40
N PRO A 303 9.66 5.68 -14.14
CA PRO A 303 8.76 4.57 -13.85
C PRO A 303 7.34 4.78 -14.40
N ASP A 304 6.81 6.01 -14.32
CA ASP A 304 5.50 6.32 -14.88
C ASP A 304 5.52 6.34 -16.40
N PHE A 305 6.63 6.77 -16.99
CA PHE A 305 6.86 6.67 -18.42
C PHE A 305 6.86 5.21 -18.88
N VAL A 306 7.59 4.33 -18.19
CA VAL A 306 7.58 2.87 -18.46
C VAL A 306 6.17 2.30 -18.29
N GLY A 307 5.45 2.71 -17.25
CA GLY A 307 4.04 2.36 -17.04
C GLY A 307 3.15 2.79 -18.22
N ALA A 308 3.27 4.05 -18.64
CA ALA A 308 2.52 4.61 -19.76
C ALA A 308 2.84 3.87 -21.06
N MET A 309 4.10 3.51 -21.30
CA MET A 309 4.52 2.74 -22.48
C MET A 309 3.98 1.30 -22.43
N ASN A 310 3.90 0.67 -21.26
CA ASN A 310 3.30 -0.67 -21.10
C ASN A 310 1.77 -0.66 -21.32
N ASP A 311 1.13 0.47 -21.04
CA ASP A 311 -0.31 0.70 -21.24
C ASP A 311 -0.68 1.11 -22.66
N VAL A 312 0.30 1.36 -23.54
CA VAL A 312 0.05 1.60 -24.98
C VAL A 312 -0.69 0.41 -25.59
N ARG A 313 -1.84 0.71 -26.21
CA ARG A 313 -2.63 -0.22 -27.02
C ARG A 313 -2.84 0.40 -28.39
N ASP A 314 -2.77 -0.43 -29.43
CA ASP A 314 -2.96 0.01 -30.83
C ASP A 314 -2.03 1.18 -31.24
N ASP A 315 -0.78 1.17 -30.75
CA ASP A 315 0.23 2.22 -30.93
C ASP A 315 -0.16 3.61 -30.40
N ARG A 316 -1.20 3.73 -29.55
CA ARG A 316 -1.67 5.02 -29.02
C ARG A 316 -1.25 5.26 -27.57
N VAL A 317 -0.73 6.45 -27.31
CA VAL A 317 -0.40 6.93 -25.97
C VAL A 317 -1.53 7.82 -25.45
N HIS A 318 -1.84 7.66 -24.16
CA HIS A 318 -2.74 8.53 -23.41
C HIS A 318 -2.06 8.89 -22.09
N THR A 319 -1.62 10.15 -21.97
CA THR A 319 -0.94 10.63 -20.76
C THR A 319 -1.10 12.14 -20.60
N GLN A 320 -0.37 12.76 -19.68
CA GLN A 320 -0.38 14.19 -19.43
C GLN A 320 1.00 14.69 -18.99
N GLY A 321 1.22 15.97 -19.18
CA GLY A 321 2.46 16.60 -18.76
C GLY A 321 2.40 18.11 -18.83
N LYS A 322 3.50 18.73 -18.42
CA LYS A 322 3.70 20.17 -18.43
C LYS A 322 4.41 20.56 -19.72
N VAL A 323 3.88 21.53 -20.45
CA VAL A 323 4.53 22.07 -21.64
C VAL A 323 5.79 22.82 -21.24
N ILE A 324 6.89 22.56 -21.95
CA ILE A 324 8.17 23.25 -21.76
C ILE A 324 8.63 23.85 -23.10
N ASP A 325 9.38 24.94 -23.02
CA ASP A 325 9.98 25.63 -24.16
C ASP A 325 11.38 25.13 -24.49
N ASP A 326 12.16 24.80 -23.47
CA ASP A 326 13.54 24.34 -23.63
C ASP A 326 13.91 23.28 -22.58
N ILE A 327 14.96 22.53 -22.87
CA ILE A 327 15.61 21.62 -21.93
C ILE A 327 16.70 22.41 -21.20
N THR A 328 16.69 22.37 -19.87
CA THR A 328 17.67 23.10 -19.07
C THR A 328 19.02 22.38 -18.99
N ASP A 329 20.09 23.12 -18.74
CA ASP A 329 21.42 22.54 -18.49
C ASP A 329 21.39 21.48 -17.37
N ASP A 330 20.59 21.69 -16.32
CA ASP A 330 20.40 20.72 -15.24
C ASP A 330 19.74 19.42 -15.75
N GLN A 331 18.77 19.51 -16.65
CA GLN A 331 18.12 18.32 -17.21
C GLN A 331 19.07 17.53 -18.11
N ILE A 332 19.96 18.22 -18.83
CA ILE A 332 21.03 17.57 -19.60
C ILE A 332 22.03 16.92 -18.64
N GLU A 333 22.52 17.64 -17.63
CA GLU A 333 23.53 17.14 -16.68
C GLU A 333 23.02 15.94 -15.86
N TYR A 334 21.81 16.04 -15.32
CA TYR A 334 21.28 15.05 -14.37
C TYR A 334 20.42 13.97 -15.00
N TYR A 335 19.73 14.23 -16.11
CA TYR A 335 18.84 13.26 -16.76
C TYR A 335 19.37 12.78 -18.11
N GLY A 336 20.35 13.47 -18.68
CA GLY A 336 21.01 13.07 -19.92
C GLY A 336 20.15 13.28 -21.16
N PHE A 337 19.17 14.18 -21.10
CA PHE A 337 18.33 14.46 -22.27
C PHE A 337 19.18 14.93 -23.44
N ASP A 338 19.00 14.26 -24.58
CA ASP A 338 19.64 14.60 -25.84
C ASP A 338 18.57 14.62 -26.95
N LEU A 339 18.31 15.80 -27.50
CA LEU A 339 17.31 15.97 -28.56
C LEU A 339 17.75 15.37 -29.89
N ASP A 340 19.07 15.19 -30.09
CA ASP A 340 19.62 14.63 -31.32
C ASP A 340 19.35 13.13 -31.46
N ASP A 341 18.91 12.47 -30.38
CA ASP A 341 18.46 11.07 -30.40
C ASP A 341 17.08 10.89 -31.06
N PHE A 342 16.38 11.97 -31.39
CA PHE A 342 15.12 11.94 -32.13
C PHE A 342 15.28 12.48 -33.56
N PRO A 343 14.40 12.07 -34.49
CA PRO A 343 14.34 12.66 -35.82
C PRO A 343 14.24 14.18 -35.79
N ALA A 344 14.68 14.84 -36.86
CA ALA A 344 14.50 16.27 -37.05
C ALA A 344 13.02 16.66 -36.94
N VAL A 345 12.75 17.87 -36.47
CA VAL A 345 11.40 18.41 -36.29
C VAL A 345 10.65 18.37 -37.62
N SER A 346 9.42 17.82 -37.60
CA SER A 346 8.56 17.81 -38.78
C SER A 346 8.18 19.22 -39.26
N ASP A 347 7.79 19.35 -40.53
CA ASP A 347 7.33 20.62 -41.10
C ASP A 347 6.08 21.20 -40.38
N ASP A 348 5.28 20.32 -39.77
CA ASP A 348 4.10 20.67 -38.98
C ASP A 348 4.45 21.12 -37.54
N GLY A 349 5.73 21.02 -37.16
CA GLY A 349 6.30 21.47 -35.90
C GLY A 349 6.26 20.44 -34.77
N ARG A 350 6.91 20.79 -33.65
CA ARG A 350 7.05 19.94 -32.46
C ARG A 350 6.88 20.76 -31.19
N VAL A 351 6.15 20.20 -30.23
CA VAL A 351 6.03 20.73 -28.86
C VAL A 351 6.69 19.78 -27.87
N MET A 352 7.34 20.31 -26.83
CA MET A 352 7.95 19.50 -25.78
C MET A 352 7.05 19.47 -24.54
N VAL A 353 6.88 18.27 -23.99
CA VAL A 353 6.05 18.05 -22.81
C VAL A 353 6.82 17.19 -21.81
N LEU A 354 6.97 17.71 -20.60
CA LEU A 354 7.51 16.98 -19.47
C LEU A 354 6.39 16.17 -18.81
N LEU A 355 6.50 14.84 -18.88
CA LEU A 355 5.59 13.88 -18.25
C LEU A 355 5.40 14.26 -16.78
N SER A 356 4.15 14.28 -16.35
CA SER A 356 3.81 14.53 -14.96
C SER A 356 3.03 13.38 -14.36
N TYR A 357 3.39 13.04 -13.13
CA TYR A 357 2.74 12.00 -12.34
C TYR A 357 1.21 12.20 -12.31
N PRO A 358 0.40 11.17 -12.54
CA PRO A 358 -1.05 11.23 -12.38
C PRO A 358 -1.49 11.78 -11.04
#